data_AF-H5TIH5-F1
#
_entry.id   AF-H5TIH5-F1
#
_cell.length_a   1.000
_cell.length_b   1.000
_cell.length_c   1.000
_cell.angle_alpha   90.00
_cell.angle_beta   90.00
_cell.angle_gamma   90.00
#
_symmetry.space_group_name_H-M   'P 1'
#
loop_
_entity.id
_entity.type
_entity.pdbx_description
1 polymer ?
#
loop_
_entity_poly.entity_id
_entity_poly.type
_entity_poly.pdbx_seq_one_letter_code
_entity_poly.pdbx_strand_id
1 'polypeptide(L)'
;MVGWLQCFIVVRPSGSITRARVEGISVELGCDSFEIVNLYAAELPTSRSLDTEPLSLAWAEGRREIEQAVRKADTKAVLLGYGVGSPAGLQRTCYREQLRWLTKLLVSSGHAPWTYGDRPSHPSRWQRIAHRYRPGNSVYDLAPEILRQHEAGSPSGSWQGRDSVARVRASGVSGI
;
A
#
# COMPACT_ATOMS: atom_id res chain seq x y z
N MET A 1 -3.06 5.30 -26.69
CA MET A 1 -2.75 5.52 -25.27
C MET A 1 -3.71 4.70 -24.48
N VAL A 2 -3.23 3.72 -23.73
CA VAL A 2 -4.08 2.89 -22.88
C VAL A 2 -4.10 3.64 -21.56
N GLY A 3 -5.29 3.92 -21.04
CA GLY A 3 -5.45 4.63 -19.77
C GLY A 3 -5.29 3.69 -18.60
N TRP A 4 -4.31 3.96 -17.76
CA TRP A 4 -4.07 3.20 -16.53
C TRP A 4 -4.46 4.09 -15.36
N LEU A 5 -5.50 3.68 -14.63
CA LEU A 5 -5.75 4.19 -13.29
C LEU A 5 -4.90 3.37 -12.32
N GLN A 6 -4.11 4.07 -11.51
CA GLN A 6 -3.27 3.48 -10.48
C GLN A 6 -3.82 3.85 -9.10
N CYS A 7 -4.09 2.84 -8.27
CA CYS A 7 -4.51 3.04 -6.89
C CYS A 7 -3.29 3.06 -5.97
N PHE A 8 -3.13 4.12 -5.19
CA PHE A 8 -2.06 4.29 -4.22
C PHE A 8 -2.63 4.22 -2.82
N ILE A 9 -2.27 3.18 -2.07
CA ILE A 9 -2.72 2.99 -0.69
C ILE A 9 -1.63 3.48 0.24
N VAL A 10 -1.84 4.64 0.85
CA VAL A 10 -0.84 5.30 1.71
C VAL A 10 -1.36 5.49 3.13
N VAL A 11 -0.46 5.88 4.03
CA VAL A 11 -0.84 6.43 5.32
C VAL A 11 -0.48 7.92 5.27
N ARG A 12 -1.51 8.78 5.10
CA ARG A 12 -1.53 10.27 4.92
C ARG A 12 -1.36 10.84 3.49
N PRO A 13 -2.37 11.58 2.98
CA PRO A 13 -2.24 12.54 1.89
C PRO A 13 -2.18 14.01 2.32
N SER A 14 -2.31 14.36 3.60
CA SER A 14 -2.36 15.79 4.02
C SER A 14 -1.06 16.58 3.81
N GLY A 15 0.02 15.92 3.37
CA GLY A 15 1.28 16.57 2.99
C GLY A 15 1.45 16.67 1.47
N SER A 16 1.66 17.89 0.97
CA SER A 16 1.94 18.19 -0.44
C SER A 16 3.03 17.31 -1.07
N ILE A 17 4.03 16.89 -0.27
CA ILE A 17 5.16 16.07 -0.72
C ILE A 17 4.74 14.65 -1.11
N THR A 18 3.85 14.02 -0.34
CA THR A 18 3.40 12.64 -0.66
C THR A 18 2.62 12.64 -1.96
N ARG A 19 1.69 13.60 -2.11
CA ARG A 19 0.90 13.76 -3.33
C ARG A 19 1.80 14.03 -4.53
N ALA A 20 2.71 15.01 -4.44
CA ALA A 20 3.64 15.33 -5.53
C ALA A 20 4.52 14.12 -5.94
N ARG A 21 4.89 13.27 -4.98
CA ARG A 21 5.68 12.06 -5.27
C ARG A 21 4.85 11.00 -5.99
N VAL A 22 3.62 10.77 -5.55
CA VAL A 22 2.69 9.86 -6.21
C VAL A 22 2.35 10.36 -7.61
N GLU A 23 2.12 11.66 -7.75
CA GLU A 23 1.87 12.32 -9.03
C GLU A 23 3.04 12.17 -9.99
N GLY A 24 4.27 12.44 -9.55
CA GLY A 24 5.47 12.21 -10.38
C GLY A 24 5.61 10.75 -10.83
N ILE A 25 5.32 9.79 -9.95
CA ILE A 25 5.33 8.37 -10.32
C ILE A 25 4.24 8.07 -11.37
N SER A 26 3.03 8.61 -11.20
CA SER A 26 1.95 8.41 -12.15
C SER A 26 2.29 8.94 -13.54
N VAL A 27 2.99 10.08 -13.62
CA VAL A 27 3.48 10.66 -14.88
C VAL A 27 4.51 9.74 -15.53
N GLU A 28 5.52 9.27 -14.78
CA GLU A 28 6.54 8.36 -15.33
C GLU A 28 5.98 7.00 -15.77
N LEU A 29 4.92 6.53 -15.11
CA LEU A 29 4.23 5.29 -15.49
C LEU A 29 3.26 5.49 -16.67
N GLY A 30 3.05 6.73 -17.12
CA GLY A 30 2.09 7.03 -18.19
C GLY A 30 0.63 6.79 -17.78
N CYS A 31 0.31 6.98 -16.50
CA CYS A 31 -1.06 6.86 -16.00
C CYS A 31 -1.90 8.08 -16.41
N ASP A 32 -3.08 7.84 -16.97
CA ASP A 32 -4.05 8.90 -17.28
C ASP A 32 -4.66 9.49 -16.00
N SER A 33 -4.75 8.67 -14.95
CA SER A 33 -5.32 9.10 -13.69
C SER A 33 -4.76 8.38 -12.47
N PHE A 34 -4.83 9.15 -11.40
CA PHE A 34 -4.49 8.90 -10.02
C PHE A 34 -5.59 8.69 -8.98
N GLU A 35 -5.49 7.72 -8.07
CA GLU A 35 -6.20 7.85 -6.79
C GLU A 35 -5.32 7.51 -5.61
N ILE A 36 -5.31 8.39 -4.60
CA ILE A 36 -4.64 8.15 -3.31
C ILE A 36 -5.74 7.85 -2.30
N VAL A 37 -5.70 6.65 -1.72
CA VAL A 37 -6.58 6.26 -0.62
C VAL A 37 -5.76 6.04 0.65
N ASN A 38 -6.33 6.43 1.79
CA ASN A 38 -5.71 6.18 3.07
C ASN A 38 -6.01 4.78 3.58
N LEU A 39 -5.06 4.21 4.33
CA LEU A 39 -5.27 2.95 5.03
C LEU A 39 -6.38 3.03 6.11
N TYR A 40 -6.70 4.24 6.59
CA TYR A 40 -7.76 4.58 7.56
C TYR A 40 -8.30 6.00 7.24
N ALA A 41 -9.58 6.27 7.47
CA ALA A 41 -10.22 7.50 6.97
C ALA A 41 -9.71 8.81 7.58
N ALA A 42 -9.21 8.79 8.82
CA ALA A 42 -8.76 10.01 9.49
C ALA A 42 -7.47 10.57 8.88
N GLU A 43 -7.45 11.86 8.55
CA GLU A 43 -6.21 12.58 8.30
C GLU A 43 -5.47 12.81 9.62
N LEU A 44 -4.65 11.84 10.01
CA LEU A 44 -3.92 11.95 11.27
C LEU A 44 -2.65 12.77 11.09
N PRO A 45 -2.40 13.81 11.93
CA PRO A 45 -1.19 14.62 11.86
C PRO A 45 0.09 13.79 11.96
N THR A 46 0.04 12.66 12.67
CA THR A 46 1.12 11.67 12.73
C THR A 46 0.58 10.25 12.84
N SER A 47 1.39 9.25 12.50
CA SER A 47 1.04 7.84 12.77
C SER A 47 0.92 7.52 14.27
N ARG A 48 1.45 8.38 15.16
CA ARG A 48 1.29 8.26 16.62
C ARG A 48 -0.08 8.73 17.09
N SER A 49 -0.76 9.57 16.30
CA SER A 49 -2.13 9.99 16.61
C SER A 49 -3.13 8.83 16.49
N LEU A 50 -2.73 7.69 15.89
CA LEU A 50 -3.52 6.46 15.92
C LEU A 50 -3.71 5.95 17.36
N ASP A 51 -2.80 6.28 18.29
CA ASP A 51 -2.86 5.78 19.66
C ASP A 51 -3.98 6.45 20.48
N THR A 52 -4.58 7.55 20.01
CA THR A 52 -5.48 8.41 20.82
C THR A 52 -6.91 8.59 20.28
N GLU A 53 -7.19 8.21 19.02
CA GLU A 53 -8.51 8.43 18.39
C GLU A 53 -9.51 7.29 18.68
N PRO A 54 -10.84 7.50 18.66
CA PRO A 54 -11.84 6.44 18.70
C PRO A 54 -12.00 5.78 17.31
N LEU A 55 -11.39 4.61 17.08
CA LEU A 55 -11.03 4.19 15.70
C LEU A 55 -11.98 3.24 14.98
N SER A 56 -12.99 2.68 15.63
CA SER A 56 -13.84 1.67 14.97
C SER A 56 -14.48 2.21 13.68
N LEU A 57 -14.92 3.48 13.69
CA LEU A 57 -15.47 4.18 12.53
C LEU A 57 -14.40 4.51 11.49
N ALA A 58 -13.24 5.04 11.92
CA ALA A 58 -12.16 5.44 11.00
C ALA A 58 -11.59 4.27 10.18
N TRP A 59 -11.50 3.06 10.77
CA TRP A 59 -11.09 1.87 10.02
C TRP A 59 -12.17 1.43 9.02
N ALA A 60 -13.44 1.45 9.41
CA ALA A 60 -14.55 1.05 8.53
C ALA A 60 -14.70 1.98 7.32
N GLU A 61 -14.58 3.29 7.54
CA GLU A 61 -14.61 4.28 6.46
C GLU A 61 -13.42 4.13 5.51
N GLY A 62 -12.20 3.93 6.04
CA GLY A 62 -11.02 3.68 5.21
C GLY A 62 -11.16 2.41 4.38
N ARG A 63 -11.77 1.35 4.94
CA ARG A 63 -12.09 0.14 4.17
C ARG A 63 -13.01 0.43 3.00
N ARG A 64 -14.06 1.23 3.21
CA ARG A 64 -15.01 1.59 2.15
C ARG A 64 -14.33 2.34 1.01
N GLU A 65 -13.47 3.31 1.31
CA GLU A 65 -12.72 4.07 0.30
C GLU A 65 -11.75 3.19 -0.48
N ILE A 66 -10.97 2.35 0.22
CA ILE A 66 -10.06 1.40 -0.42
C ILE A 66 -10.84 0.42 -1.30
N GLU A 67 -11.95 -0.12 -0.82
CA GLU A 67 -12.78 -1.06 -1.59
C GLU A 67 -13.33 -0.41 -2.86
N GLN A 68 -13.81 0.83 -2.76
CA GLN A 68 -14.26 1.58 -3.92
C GLN A 68 -13.14 1.77 -4.93
N ALA A 69 -11.97 2.26 -4.51
CA ALA A 69 -10.83 2.49 -5.39
C ALA A 69 -10.33 1.19 -6.05
N VAL A 70 -10.17 0.12 -5.28
CA VAL A 70 -9.67 -1.18 -5.78
C VAL A 70 -10.65 -1.84 -6.77
N ARG A 71 -11.96 -1.63 -6.60
CA ARG A 71 -13.00 -2.20 -7.47
C ARG A 71 -13.28 -1.38 -8.74
N LYS A 72 -12.69 -0.19 -8.90
CA LYS A 72 -12.85 0.57 -10.15
C LYS A 72 -12.27 -0.24 -11.32
N ALA A 73 -13.05 -0.41 -12.39
CA ALA A 73 -12.76 -1.33 -13.50
C ALA A 73 -11.46 -0.97 -14.28
N ASP A 74 -11.07 0.30 -14.21
CA ASP A 74 -9.88 0.88 -14.81
C ASP A 74 -8.63 0.78 -13.92
N THR A 75 -8.76 0.34 -12.66
CA THR A 75 -7.59 0.11 -11.80
C THR A 75 -6.77 -1.06 -12.34
N LYS A 76 -5.51 -0.82 -12.72
CA LYS A 76 -4.63 -1.86 -13.30
C LYS A 76 -3.52 -2.31 -12.37
N ALA A 77 -3.05 -1.41 -11.51
CA ALA A 77 -2.07 -1.76 -10.51
C ALA A 77 -2.32 -1.00 -9.20
N VAL A 78 -1.74 -1.53 -8.14
CA VAL A 78 -1.87 -1.00 -6.78
C VAL A 78 -0.49 -0.80 -6.18
N LEU A 79 -0.14 0.45 -5.81
CA LEU A 79 1.10 0.77 -5.11
C LEU A 79 0.83 0.94 -3.62
N LEU A 80 1.50 0.13 -2.79
CA LEU A 80 1.41 0.22 -1.33
C LEU A 80 2.48 1.17 -0.78
N GLY A 81 2.03 2.27 -0.20
CA GLY A 81 2.84 3.30 0.44
C GLY A 81 2.56 3.46 1.93
N TYR A 82 2.06 2.44 2.63
CA TYR A 82 1.91 2.52 4.08
C TYR A 82 3.23 2.14 4.78
N GLY A 83 3.66 2.93 5.76
CA GLY A 83 4.85 2.62 6.55
C GLY A 83 4.59 1.46 7.51
N VAL A 84 5.61 0.61 7.73
CA VAL A 84 5.57 -0.52 8.69
C VAL A 84 5.58 -0.16 10.17
N GLY A 85 5.46 1.11 10.54
CA GLY A 85 5.41 1.51 11.95
C GLY A 85 4.10 1.01 12.56
N SER A 86 4.13 -0.14 13.23
CA SER A 86 2.96 -0.67 13.91
C SER A 86 2.57 0.26 15.07
N PRO A 87 1.30 0.67 15.16
CA PRO A 87 0.76 1.27 16.37
C PRO A 87 0.94 0.36 17.59
N ALA A 88 0.82 0.92 18.79
CA ALA A 88 0.92 0.17 20.06
C ALA A 88 -0.46 -0.24 20.60
N GLY A 89 -0.49 -1.15 21.58
CA GLY A 89 -1.73 -1.54 22.27
C GLY A 89 -2.82 -2.10 21.36
N LEU A 90 -4.08 -1.71 21.61
CA LEU A 90 -5.25 -2.14 20.83
C LEU A 90 -5.14 -1.76 19.35
N GLN A 91 -4.45 -0.66 19.04
CA GLN A 91 -4.24 -0.21 17.66
C GLN A 91 -3.43 -1.18 16.84
N ARG A 92 -2.50 -1.90 17.47
CA ARG A 92 -1.74 -2.95 16.81
C ARG A 92 -2.67 -4.03 16.25
N THR A 93 -3.71 -4.39 17.00
CA THR A 93 -4.68 -5.41 16.59
C THR A 93 -5.50 -4.90 15.41
N CYS A 94 -6.09 -3.71 15.51
CA CYS A 94 -6.88 -3.11 14.42
C CYS A 94 -6.05 -2.90 13.15
N TYR A 95 -4.81 -2.42 13.28
CA TYR A 95 -3.88 -2.27 12.16
C TYR A 95 -3.59 -3.62 11.47
N ARG A 96 -3.31 -4.68 12.23
CA ARG A 96 -3.08 -6.02 11.67
C ARG A 96 -4.32 -6.58 10.99
N GLU A 97 -5.50 -6.36 11.56
CA GLU A 97 -6.78 -6.75 10.96
C GLU A 97 -7.04 -5.98 9.66
N GLN A 98 -6.75 -4.68 9.64
CA GLN A 98 -6.84 -3.85 8.43
C GLN A 98 -5.91 -4.37 7.33
N LEU A 99 -4.66 -4.66 7.66
CA LEU A 99 -3.71 -5.21 6.68
C LEU A 99 -4.16 -6.58 6.17
N ARG A 100 -4.65 -7.45 7.06
CA ARG A 100 -5.17 -8.77 6.68
C ARG A 100 -6.39 -8.65 5.76
N TRP A 101 -7.30 -7.72 6.07
CA TRP A 101 -8.46 -7.41 5.23
C TRP A 101 -8.01 -6.88 3.86
N LEU A 102 -7.08 -5.92 3.83
CA LEU A 102 -6.54 -5.33 2.60
C LEU A 102 -5.91 -6.39 1.70
N THR A 103 -5.10 -7.30 2.26
CA THR A 103 -4.52 -8.42 1.49
C THR A 103 -5.61 -9.26 0.85
N LYS A 104 -6.65 -9.63 1.60
CA LYS A 104 -7.75 -10.44 1.08
C LYS A 104 -8.48 -9.71 -0.04
N LEU A 105 -8.77 -8.42 0.14
CA LEU A 105 -9.43 -7.59 -0.86
C LEU A 105 -8.63 -7.57 -2.17
N LEU A 106 -7.34 -7.23 -2.11
CA LEU A 106 -6.47 -7.13 -3.29
C LEU A 106 -6.38 -8.47 -4.02
N VAL A 107 -6.14 -9.56 -3.30
CA VAL A 107 -6.10 -10.93 -3.87
C VAL A 107 -7.44 -11.30 -4.52
N SER A 108 -8.56 -11.06 -3.83
CA SER A 108 -9.90 -11.38 -4.36
C SER A 108 -10.30 -10.51 -5.57
N SER A 109 -9.66 -9.36 -5.73
CA SER A 109 -9.88 -8.43 -6.84
C SER A 109 -8.88 -8.65 -7.98
N GLY A 110 -8.02 -9.67 -7.90
CA GLY A 110 -7.03 -9.98 -8.94
C GLY A 110 -5.84 -9.02 -8.97
N HIS A 111 -5.68 -8.15 -7.97
CA HIS A 111 -4.59 -7.20 -7.90
C HIS A 111 -3.37 -7.80 -7.21
N ALA A 112 -2.22 -7.73 -7.89
CA ALA A 112 -0.93 -7.94 -7.27
C ALA A 112 -0.36 -6.57 -6.84
N PRO A 113 -0.31 -6.26 -5.53
CA PRO A 113 0.22 -4.98 -5.10
C PRO A 113 1.76 -4.95 -5.16
N TRP A 114 2.31 -3.83 -5.60
CA TRP A 114 3.75 -3.58 -5.60
C TRP A 114 4.13 -2.49 -4.59
N THR A 115 5.41 -2.37 -4.28
CA THR A 115 5.98 -1.36 -3.36
C THR A 115 7.43 -1.10 -3.73
N TYR A 116 7.98 0.02 -3.25
CA TYR A 116 9.43 0.21 -3.26
C TYR A 116 10.08 -0.68 -2.18
N GLY A 117 10.85 -1.67 -2.61
CA GLY A 117 11.57 -2.63 -1.76
C GLY A 117 10.73 -3.84 -1.34
N ASP A 118 11.14 -4.55 -0.29
CA ASP A 118 10.51 -5.83 0.11
C ASP A 118 9.20 -5.68 0.91
N ARG A 119 8.90 -4.46 1.36
CA ARG A 119 7.74 -4.18 2.20
C ARG A 119 7.18 -2.80 1.92
N PRO A 120 5.86 -2.61 2.09
CA PRO A 120 5.23 -1.30 2.06
C PRO A 120 6.00 -0.30 2.92
N SER A 121 6.34 0.83 2.32
CA SER A 121 7.08 1.88 2.99
C SER A 121 6.44 3.23 2.72
N HIS A 122 6.48 4.11 3.72
CA HIS A 122 5.92 5.45 3.58
C HIS A 122 6.60 6.20 2.41
N PRO A 123 5.88 7.01 1.61
CA PRO A 123 6.42 7.61 0.40
C PRO A 123 7.67 8.43 0.64
N SER A 124 7.78 9.10 1.80
CA SER A 124 8.98 9.82 2.24
C SER A 124 10.26 8.98 2.25
N ARG A 125 10.16 7.65 2.39
CA ARG A 125 11.29 6.70 2.39
C ARG A 125 11.62 6.13 1.01
N TRP A 126 10.75 6.28 0.01
CA TRP A 126 10.96 5.67 -1.31
C TRP A 126 12.25 6.12 -1.98
N GLN A 127 12.57 7.41 -1.96
CA GLN A 127 13.83 7.91 -2.54
C GLN A 127 15.07 7.26 -1.90
N ARG A 128 15.03 7.01 -0.59
CA ARG A 128 16.13 6.33 0.11
C ARG A 128 16.23 4.85 -0.27
N ILE A 129 15.10 4.20 -0.51
CA ILE A 129 15.05 2.81 -0.97
C ILE A 129 15.53 2.72 -2.41
N ALA A 130 15.03 3.60 -3.28
CA ALA A 130 15.47 3.77 -4.66
C ALA A 130 16.99 3.94 -4.75
N HIS A 131 17.56 4.89 -4.00
CA HIS A 131 19.02 5.10 -3.97
C HIS A 131 19.80 3.88 -3.46
N ARG A 132 19.26 3.11 -2.50
CA ARG A 132 19.90 1.87 -2.04
C ARG A 132 19.89 0.79 -3.12
N TYR A 133 18.79 0.70 -3.86
CA TYR A 133 18.62 -0.27 -4.94
C TYR A 133 19.49 0.08 -6.15
N ARG A 134 19.47 1.35 -6.57
CA ARG A 134 20.23 1.89 -7.69
C ARG A 134 20.72 3.31 -7.37
N PRO A 135 21.96 3.47 -6.88
CA PRO A 135 22.51 4.78 -6.59
C PRO A 135 22.49 5.69 -7.82
N GLY A 136 22.12 6.96 -7.63
CA GLY A 136 22.01 7.96 -8.71
C GLY A 136 20.64 8.04 -9.38
N ASN A 137 19.76 7.05 -9.21
CA ASN A 137 18.40 7.11 -9.74
C ASN A 137 17.41 7.76 -8.74
N SER A 138 16.45 8.49 -9.29
CA SER A 138 15.30 8.97 -8.53
C SER A 138 14.27 7.85 -8.33
N VAL A 139 13.35 8.08 -7.40
CA VAL A 139 12.15 7.23 -7.20
C VAL A 139 11.31 7.14 -8.47
N TYR A 140 11.31 8.18 -9.29
CA TYR A 140 10.55 8.31 -10.53
C TYR A 140 11.15 7.42 -11.61
N ASP A 141 12.47 7.52 -11.83
CA ASP A 141 13.21 6.74 -12.83
C ASP A 141 13.07 5.22 -12.64
N LEU A 142 12.96 4.79 -11.37
CA LEU A 142 12.85 3.37 -11.02
C LEU A 142 11.43 2.83 -11.03
N ALA A 143 10.39 3.67 -11.08
CA ALA A 143 9.01 3.19 -11.00
C ALA A 143 8.66 2.20 -12.12
N PRO A 144 8.97 2.46 -13.41
CA PRO A 144 8.65 1.53 -14.50
C PRO A 144 9.45 0.22 -14.42
N GLU A 145 10.67 0.26 -13.90
CA GLU A 145 11.48 -0.94 -13.69
C GLU A 145 10.91 -1.81 -12.57
N ILE A 146 10.59 -1.22 -11.42
CA ILE A 146 10.03 -1.93 -10.27
C ILE A 146 8.68 -2.54 -10.63
N LEU A 147 7.81 -1.80 -11.33
CA LEU A 147 6.52 -2.32 -11.77
C LEU A 147 6.69 -3.51 -12.74
N ARG A 148 7.56 -3.40 -13.74
CA ARG A 148 7.82 -4.50 -14.70
C ARG A 148 8.39 -5.74 -14.03
N GLN A 149 9.31 -5.57 -13.08
CA GLN A 149 9.86 -6.71 -12.32
C GLN A 149 8.75 -7.42 -11.55
N HIS A 150 7.89 -6.64 -10.89
CA HIS A 150 6.74 -7.16 -10.17
C HIS A 150 5.75 -7.91 -11.10
N GLU A 151 5.40 -7.34 -12.26
CA GLU A 151 4.52 -7.98 -13.25
C GLU A 151 5.12 -9.27 -13.84
N ALA A 152 6.44 -9.31 -14.04
CA ALA A 152 7.15 -10.50 -14.52
C ALA A 152 7.18 -11.63 -13.48
N GLY A 153 6.56 -11.47 -12.31
CA GLY A 153 6.67 -12.40 -11.19
C GLY A 153 8.09 -12.51 -10.65
N SER A 154 8.99 -11.63 -11.09
CA SER A 154 10.34 -11.53 -10.54
C SER A 154 10.20 -10.86 -9.18
N PRO A 155 10.79 -11.40 -8.12
CA PRO A 155 10.69 -10.82 -6.79
C PRO A 155 11.51 -9.53 -6.74
N SER A 156 10.95 -8.42 -7.23
CA SER A 156 11.31 -7.09 -6.74
C SER A 156 10.68 -6.94 -5.35
N GLY A 157 11.18 -7.73 -4.40
CA GLY A 157 10.58 -7.84 -3.09
C GLY A 157 9.18 -8.46 -3.16
N SER A 158 9.09 -9.79 -3.21
CA SER A 158 7.81 -10.46 -2.98
C SER A 158 7.34 -10.05 -1.59
N TRP A 159 6.41 -9.10 -1.49
CA TRP A 159 5.68 -8.87 -0.26
C TRP A 159 4.81 -10.09 -0.03
N GLN A 160 5.45 -11.12 0.51
CA GLN A 160 4.77 -12.20 1.14
C GLN A 160 4.34 -11.60 2.46
N GLY A 161 3.06 -11.30 2.64
CA GLY A 161 2.49 -10.98 3.96
C GLY A 161 2.69 -12.10 5.01
N ARG A 162 3.65 -13.02 4.82
CA ARG A 162 3.97 -14.18 5.64
C ARG A 162 4.25 -13.79 7.09
N ASP A 163 4.91 -12.68 7.40
CA ASP A 163 5.11 -12.36 8.83
C ASP A 163 3.88 -11.74 9.53
N SER A 164 2.86 -11.32 8.77
CA SER A 164 1.58 -10.84 9.33
C SER A 164 0.45 -11.88 9.25
N VAL A 165 0.57 -12.87 8.34
CA VAL A 165 -0.49 -13.82 7.97
C VAL A 165 -0.08 -15.30 8.12
N ALA A 166 1.21 -15.67 8.24
CA ALA A 166 1.64 -17.08 8.32
C ALA A 166 1.23 -17.84 9.60
N ARG A 167 0.44 -17.25 10.51
CA ARG A 167 -0.28 -18.01 11.56
C ARG A 167 -1.73 -18.37 11.22
N VAL A 168 -2.27 -17.95 10.07
CA VAL A 168 -3.68 -18.24 9.73
C VAL A 168 -3.85 -19.55 8.94
N ARG A 169 -2.76 -20.24 8.55
CA ARG A 169 -2.83 -21.52 7.82
C ARG A 169 -2.34 -22.76 8.60
N ALA A 170 -2.14 -22.67 9.92
CA ALA A 170 -1.62 -23.81 10.72
C ALA A 170 -2.42 -24.11 12.01
N SER A 171 -3.69 -23.72 12.12
CA SER A 171 -4.49 -24.01 13.33
C SER A 171 -5.97 -24.24 13.03
N GLY A 172 -6.29 -25.12 12.09
CA GLY A 172 -7.65 -25.61 11.93
C GLY A 172 -7.88 -26.28 10.60
N VAL A 173 -7.56 -27.58 10.52
CA VAL A 173 -8.47 -28.68 10.18
C VAL A 173 -7.73 -29.99 10.51
N SER A 174 -8.05 -30.61 11.65
CA SER A 174 -7.97 -32.06 11.89
C SER A 174 -8.75 -32.40 13.16
N GLY A 175 -9.67 -33.36 13.03
CA GLY A 175 -10.73 -33.74 13.99
C GLY A 175 -12.03 -33.01 13.63
N ILE A 176 -13.02 -33.61 12.95
CA ILE A 176 -13.76 -34.85 13.30
C ILE A 176 -14.05 -34.90 14.79
#